data_AF-A0A7Y4VIG9-F1
#
_entry.id   AF-A0A7Y4VIG9-F1
#
_cell.length_a   1.000
_cell.length_b   1.000
_cell.length_c   1.000
_cell.angle_alpha   90.00
_cell.angle_beta   90.00
_cell.angle_gamma   90.00
#
_symmetry.space_group_name_H-M   'P 1'
#
loop_
_entity.id
_entity.type
_entity.pdbx_description
1 polymer ?
#
loop_
_entity_poly.entity_id
_entity_poly.type
_entity_poly.pdbx_seq_one_letter_code
_entity_poly.pdbx_strand_id
1 'polypeptide(L)'
;MNISIKQNTISENYHPVNSKAKKILAYLLFTAALLIISVLVQNDLKAGNSSEHKIYVTQNTLQKIVWREDVYDPSLKASVNVIKLDDNYFANVSGPEKAVLGYLASTIGNECYADGGKQNVKCKILTALNLGYQCSEESKSYLKNWFRDDAVIVKQIDNCKPTLPSTIEKTFDEVKISTADNKINVELKGLKLNIKENSVSKWSESIVFNVDGDKVSLVERKKKND
;
A
#
# COMPACT_ATOMS: atom_id res chain seq x y z
N MET A 1 26.83 -75.87 46.00
CA MET A 1 27.12 -75.13 47.24
C MET A 1 27.07 -73.65 46.89
N ASN A 2 25.95 -72.98 47.14
CA ASN A 2 25.73 -71.58 46.76
C ASN A 2 26.01 -70.67 47.96
N ILE A 3 26.87 -69.68 47.77
CA ILE A 3 27.18 -68.65 48.75
C ILE A 3 26.36 -67.41 48.40
N SER A 4 25.65 -66.89 49.39
CA SER A 4 24.84 -65.66 49.33
C SER A 4 25.68 -64.46 49.78
N ILE A 5 25.59 -63.33 49.06
CA ILE A 5 26.13 -62.04 49.48
C ILE A 5 24.97 -61.04 49.55
N LYS A 6 24.77 -60.45 50.72
CA LYS A 6 23.82 -59.36 51.00
C LYS A 6 24.30 -58.06 50.35
N GLN A 7 23.39 -57.30 49.73
CA GLN A 7 23.61 -55.91 49.33
C GLN A 7 23.00 -54.93 50.34
N ASN A 8 23.77 -53.89 50.66
CA ASN A 8 23.44 -52.77 51.53
C ASN A 8 22.41 -51.83 50.89
N THR A 9 21.53 -51.28 51.71
CA THR A 9 20.54 -50.26 51.35
C THR A 9 21.05 -48.89 51.81
N ILE A 10 21.11 -47.91 50.89
CA ILE A 10 21.12 -46.48 51.21
C ILE A 10 20.09 -45.83 50.28
N SER A 11 19.07 -45.20 50.83
CA SER A 11 18.28 -44.21 50.09
C SER A 11 17.74 -43.14 51.04
N GLU A 12 17.93 -41.91 50.59
CA GLU A 12 17.84 -40.61 51.25
C GLU A 12 16.48 -40.23 51.85
N ASN A 13 16.54 -39.44 52.93
CA ASN A 13 15.39 -38.78 53.54
C ASN A 13 14.89 -37.61 52.66
N TYR A 14 13.72 -37.77 52.04
CA TYR A 14 13.00 -36.68 51.38
C TYR A 14 12.02 -36.03 52.36
N HIS A 15 12.30 -34.78 52.79
CA HIS A 15 11.37 -33.98 53.58
C HIS A 15 10.39 -33.23 52.66
N PRO A 16 9.07 -33.36 52.84
CA PRO A 16 8.09 -32.67 52.02
C PRO A 16 8.01 -31.18 52.38
N VAL A 17 8.40 -30.32 51.44
CA VAL A 17 8.21 -28.85 51.55
C VAL A 17 6.72 -28.50 51.49
N ASN A 18 6.27 -27.73 52.48
CA ASN A 18 4.88 -27.32 52.72
C ASN A 18 4.20 -26.71 51.48
N SER A 19 3.08 -27.31 51.06
CA SER A 19 2.24 -26.93 49.90
C SER A 19 1.84 -25.44 49.88
N LYS A 20 1.66 -24.81 51.04
CA LYS A 20 1.31 -23.39 51.13
C LYS A 20 2.47 -22.48 50.69
N ALA A 21 3.71 -22.85 51.01
CA ALA A 21 4.90 -22.09 50.61
C ALA A 21 5.11 -22.10 49.09
N LYS A 22 4.80 -23.23 48.42
CA LYS A 22 4.84 -23.33 46.95
C LYS A 22 3.81 -22.42 46.27
N LYS A 23 2.60 -22.31 46.84
CA LYS A 23 1.55 -21.43 46.30
C LYS A 23 1.90 -19.94 46.48
N ILE A 24 2.47 -19.56 47.62
CA ILE A 24 2.91 -18.18 47.86
C ILE A 24 4.07 -17.80 46.92
N LEU A 25 5.04 -18.69 46.74
CA LEU A 25 6.16 -18.46 45.82
C LEU A 25 5.69 -18.34 44.36
N ALA A 26 4.76 -19.19 43.93
CA ALA A 26 4.15 -19.09 42.60
C ALA A 26 3.39 -17.76 42.40
N TYR A 27 2.67 -17.29 43.42
CA TYR A 27 1.95 -16.02 43.36
C TYR A 27 2.92 -14.83 43.27
N LEU A 28 4.00 -14.84 44.05
CA LEU A 28 5.04 -13.80 44.01
C LEU A 28 5.76 -13.74 42.65
N LEU A 29 6.07 -14.90 42.06
CA LEU A 29 6.68 -14.98 40.73
C LEU A 29 5.73 -14.47 39.64
N PHE A 30 4.43 -14.79 39.74
CA PHE A 30 3.42 -14.32 38.79
C PHE A 30 3.22 -12.80 38.87
N THR A 31 3.19 -12.22 40.07
CA THR A 31 3.08 -10.77 40.24
C THR A 31 4.34 -10.02 39.79
N ALA A 32 5.54 -10.61 39.97
CA ALA A 32 6.77 -10.03 39.47
C ALA A 32 6.82 -10.01 37.93
N ALA A 33 6.34 -11.08 37.28
CA ALA A 33 6.25 -11.15 35.82
C ALA A 33 5.28 -10.09 35.26
N LEU A 34 4.12 -9.87 35.90
CA LEU A 34 3.17 -8.84 35.49
C LEU A 34 3.75 -7.42 35.62
N LEU A 35 4.53 -7.14 36.67
CA LEU A 35 5.21 -5.86 36.83
C LEU A 35 6.28 -5.64 35.73
N ILE A 36 7.06 -6.65 35.38
CA ILE A 36 8.05 -6.58 34.30
C ILE A 36 7.36 -6.29 32.95
N ILE A 37 6.24 -6.95 32.65
CA ILE A 37 5.47 -6.68 31.43
C ILE A 37 4.96 -5.24 31.40
N SER A 38 4.47 -4.71 32.53
CA SER A 38 4.00 -3.32 32.59
C SER A 38 5.10 -2.28 32.32
N VAL A 39 6.32 -2.54 32.80
CA VAL A 39 7.48 -1.66 32.57
C VAL A 39 7.97 -1.75 31.12
N LEU A 40 7.98 -2.95 30.52
CA LEU A 40 8.32 -3.13 29.11
C LEU A 40 7.32 -2.43 28.19
N VAL A 41 6.02 -2.57 28.43
CA VAL A 41 4.96 -1.90 27.66
C VAL A 41 5.04 -0.37 27.78
N GLN A 42 5.36 0.16 28.97
CA GLN A 42 5.54 1.61 29.15
C GLN A 42 6.80 2.15 28.47
N ASN A 43 7.86 1.34 28.35
CA ASN A 43 9.08 1.71 27.62
C ASN A 43 8.84 1.69 26.10
N ASP A 44 8.07 0.73 25.57
CA ASP A 44 7.67 0.72 24.15
C ASP A 44 6.77 1.92 23.79
N LEU A 45 5.83 2.29 24.67
CA LEU A 45 4.95 3.45 24.45
C LEU A 45 5.70 4.79 24.57
N LYS A 46 6.77 4.87 25.35
CA LYS A 46 7.63 6.08 25.42
C LYS A 46 8.63 6.16 24.27
N ALA A 47 9.05 5.04 23.71
CA ALA A 47 9.93 5.00 22.53
C ALA A 47 9.21 5.32 21.21
N GLY A 48 7.87 5.24 21.18
CA GLY A 48 7.05 5.45 19.97
C GLY A 48 6.67 6.90 19.63
N ASN A 49 7.26 7.92 20.27
CA ASN A 49 6.88 9.33 20.07
C ASN A 49 7.99 10.22 19.50
N SER A 50 8.93 9.65 18.76
CA SER A 50 9.71 10.40 17.76
C SER A 50 9.10 10.13 16.39
N SER A 51 8.62 11.17 15.72
CA SER A 51 8.27 11.13 14.31
C SER A 51 9.50 10.66 13.52
N GLU A 52 9.57 9.37 13.21
CA GLU A 52 10.53 8.87 12.25
C GLU A 52 10.25 9.57 10.91
N HIS A 53 11.14 10.49 10.54
CA HIS A 53 11.24 10.91 9.16
C HIS A 53 11.58 9.66 8.35
N LYS A 54 10.56 9.03 7.75
CA LYS A 54 10.76 8.00 6.74
C LYS A 54 11.56 8.63 5.61
N ILE A 55 12.83 8.25 5.51
CA ILE A 55 13.71 8.67 4.43
C ILE A 55 13.17 8.02 3.16
N TYR A 56 12.55 8.82 2.30
CA TYR A 56 12.17 8.39 0.97
C TYR A 56 13.44 8.15 0.16
N VAL A 57 13.59 6.96 -0.42
CA VAL A 57 14.73 6.62 -1.27
C VAL A 57 14.79 7.63 -2.41
N THR A 58 15.89 8.37 -2.50
CA THR A 58 16.12 9.37 -3.53
C THR A 58 16.39 8.68 -4.87
N GLN A 59 15.37 8.62 -5.72
CA GLN A 59 15.42 8.17 -7.10
C GLN A 59 15.37 9.41 -8.00
N ASN A 60 16.53 9.91 -8.44
CA ASN A 60 16.60 11.10 -9.31
C ASN A 60 16.27 10.80 -10.77
N THR A 61 16.13 9.53 -11.14
CA THR A 61 15.84 9.11 -12.52
C THR A 61 14.38 8.69 -12.62
N LEU A 62 13.70 9.17 -13.67
CA LEU A 62 12.35 8.75 -14.00
C LEU A 62 12.33 7.26 -14.39
N GLN A 63 11.80 6.42 -13.51
CA GLN A 63 11.53 5.01 -13.77
C GLN A 63 10.19 4.87 -14.50
N LYS A 64 10.17 4.10 -15.59
CA LYS A 64 8.93 3.73 -16.29
C LYS A 64 8.23 2.62 -15.54
N ILE A 65 7.01 2.87 -15.08
CA ILE A 65 6.27 1.97 -14.18
C ILE A 65 4.94 1.48 -14.76
N VAL A 66 4.42 2.18 -15.77
CA VAL A 66 3.19 1.82 -16.48
C VAL A 66 3.43 2.03 -17.97
N TRP A 67 3.01 1.08 -18.80
CA TRP A 67 3.09 1.20 -20.26
C TRP A 67 2.04 0.37 -20.96
N ARG A 68 1.90 0.53 -22.28
CA ARG A 68 1.03 -0.31 -23.10
C ARG A 68 1.80 -1.31 -23.95
N GLU A 69 1.26 -2.50 -24.12
CA GLU A 69 1.76 -3.56 -25.01
C GLU A 69 0.61 -4.24 -25.74
N ASP A 70 0.85 -4.65 -26.99
CA ASP A 70 -0.07 -5.51 -27.72
C ASP A 70 0.10 -6.96 -27.25
N VAL A 71 -0.98 -7.54 -26.75
CA VAL A 71 -1.04 -8.92 -26.29
C VAL A 71 -2.09 -9.65 -27.11
N TYR A 72 -1.73 -10.81 -27.65
CA TYR A 72 -2.68 -11.64 -28.38
C TYR A 72 -3.71 -12.24 -27.41
N ASP A 73 -4.99 -11.97 -27.67
CA ASP A 73 -6.12 -12.57 -26.96
C ASP A 73 -6.71 -13.71 -27.82
N PRO A 74 -6.57 -14.99 -27.41
CA PRO A 74 -7.09 -16.12 -28.15
C PRO A 74 -8.63 -16.15 -28.25
N SER A 75 -9.34 -15.59 -27.27
CA SER A 75 -10.80 -15.53 -27.26
C SER A 75 -11.32 -14.54 -28.28
N LEU A 76 -10.61 -13.43 -28.49
CA LEU A 76 -10.92 -12.42 -29.51
C LEU A 76 -10.27 -12.71 -30.87
N LYS A 77 -9.30 -13.65 -30.91
CA LYS A 77 -8.46 -13.95 -32.07
C LYS A 77 -7.76 -12.71 -32.63
N ALA A 78 -7.42 -11.78 -31.76
CA ALA A 78 -6.87 -10.47 -32.12
C ALA A 78 -5.85 -10.02 -31.07
N SER A 79 -4.91 -9.16 -31.48
CA SER A 79 -4.06 -8.45 -30.53
C SER A 79 -4.86 -7.31 -29.89
N VAL A 80 -4.85 -7.27 -28.57
CA VAL A 80 -5.42 -6.20 -27.76
C VAL A 80 -4.32 -5.42 -27.09
N ASN A 81 -4.44 -4.10 -27.12
CA ASN A 81 -3.47 -3.23 -26.48
C ASN A 81 -3.82 -3.09 -24.99
N VAL A 82 -2.93 -3.57 -24.11
CA VAL A 82 -3.17 -3.64 -22.67
C VAL A 82 -2.13 -2.85 -21.88
N ILE A 83 -2.54 -2.36 -20.71
CA ILE A 83 -1.67 -1.74 -19.72
C ILE A 83 -0.82 -2.82 -19.05
N LYS A 84 0.49 -2.60 -18.99
CA LYS A 84 1.48 -3.34 -18.21
C LYS A 84 1.94 -2.49 -17.04
N LEU A 85 2.28 -3.16 -15.95
CA LEU A 85 2.78 -2.56 -14.72
C LEU A 85 4.18 -3.13 -14.44
N ASP A 86 5.06 -2.33 -13.87
CA ASP A 86 6.32 -2.81 -13.30
C ASP A 86 6.04 -3.49 -11.95
N ASP A 87 5.97 -4.82 -11.95
CA ASP A 87 5.63 -5.60 -10.76
C ASP A 87 6.58 -5.32 -9.58
N ASN A 88 7.87 -5.09 -9.85
CA ASN A 88 8.85 -4.79 -8.81
C ASN A 88 8.58 -3.42 -8.19
N TYR A 89 8.22 -2.44 -9.01
CA TYR A 89 7.83 -1.12 -8.51
C TYR A 89 6.56 -1.20 -7.67
N PHE A 90 5.49 -1.81 -8.19
CA PHE A 90 4.20 -1.86 -7.50
C PHE A 90 4.24 -2.71 -6.22
N ALA A 91 5.10 -3.73 -6.13
CA ALA A 91 5.32 -4.50 -4.92
C ALA A 91 6.00 -3.69 -3.79
N ASN A 92 6.77 -2.66 -4.15
CA ASN A 92 7.61 -1.90 -3.21
C ASN A 92 7.27 -0.40 -3.16
N VAL A 93 6.15 0.00 -3.77
CA VAL A 93 5.74 1.41 -3.89
C VAL A 93 5.63 2.06 -2.50
N SER A 94 6.22 3.24 -2.34
CA SER A 94 6.15 3.96 -1.07
C SER A 94 4.74 4.50 -0.80
N GLY A 95 4.44 4.83 0.47
CA GLY A 95 3.18 5.45 0.87
C GLY A 95 2.74 6.67 0.03
N PRO A 96 3.59 7.71 -0.14
CA PRO A 96 3.22 8.89 -0.91
C PRO A 96 3.16 8.63 -2.41
N GLU A 97 4.01 7.76 -2.97
CA GLU A 97 3.92 7.35 -4.39
C GLU A 97 2.62 6.60 -4.64
N LYS A 98 2.24 5.68 -3.74
CA LYS A 98 0.95 4.99 -3.78
C LYS A 98 -0.22 5.98 -3.72
N ALA A 99 -0.11 7.04 -2.91
CA ALA A 99 -1.13 8.09 -2.85
C ALA A 99 -1.24 8.87 -4.18
N VAL A 100 -0.11 9.30 -4.74
CA VAL A 100 -0.05 10.01 -6.03
C VAL A 100 -0.63 9.14 -7.16
N LEU A 101 -0.16 7.91 -7.29
CA LEU A 101 -0.61 6.99 -8.32
C LEU A 101 -2.08 6.59 -8.14
N GLY A 102 -2.52 6.38 -6.89
CA GLY A 102 -3.90 6.09 -6.56
C GLY A 102 -4.84 7.24 -6.94
N TYR A 103 -4.45 8.48 -6.65
CA TYR A 103 -5.21 9.66 -7.06
C TYR A 103 -5.28 9.78 -8.59
N LEU A 104 -4.17 9.65 -9.30
CA LEU A 104 -4.17 9.70 -10.77
C LEU A 104 -5.02 8.57 -11.37
N ALA A 105 -4.87 7.34 -10.89
CA ALA A 105 -5.65 6.18 -11.32
C ALA A 105 -7.14 6.24 -10.92
N SER A 106 -7.50 7.07 -9.94
CA SER A 106 -8.91 7.32 -9.62
C SER A 106 -9.60 8.24 -10.62
N THR A 107 -8.84 9.01 -11.41
CA THR A 107 -9.37 10.02 -12.36
C THR A 107 -9.13 9.67 -13.83
N ILE A 108 -8.29 8.69 -14.12
CA ILE A 108 -7.92 8.25 -15.47
C ILE A 108 -8.18 6.75 -15.59
N GLY A 109 -8.86 6.33 -16.66
CA GLY A 109 -9.17 4.93 -16.91
C GLY A 109 -7.92 4.07 -17.02
N ASN A 110 -7.90 2.95 -16.29
CA ASN A 110 -6.77 2.04 -16.26
C ASN A 110 -7.25 0.59 -16.28
N GLU A 111 -7.97 0.23 -17.35
CA GLU A 111 -8.59 -1.10 -17.52
C GLU A 111 -9.57 -1.41 -16.37
N CYS A 112 -10.55 -0.53 -16.24
CA CYS A 112 -11.57 -0.61 -15.22
C CYS A 112 -12.79 -1.43 -15.70
N TYR A 113 -13.37 -2.23 -14.82
CA TYR A 113 -14.59 -3.00 -15.09
C TYR A 113 -15.50 -3.07 -13.88
N ALA A 114 -16.80 -3.20 -14.14
CA ALA A 114 -17.80 -3.41 -13.09
C ALA A 114 -17.69 -4.84 -12.55
N ASP A 115 -17.49 -4.96 -11.24
CA ASP A 115 -17.42 -6.22 -10.51
C ASP A 115 -18.76 -6.45 -9.80
N GLY A 116 -19.68 -7.08 -10.52
CA GLY A 116 -21.07 -7.31 -10.10
C GLY A 116 -21.97 -6.08 -10.20
N GLY A 117 -21.51 -4.89 -9.79
CA GLY A 117 -22.30 -3.65 -9.78
C GLY A 117 -21.57 -2.44 -10.34
N LYS A 118 -22.33 -1.47 -10.87
CA LYS A 118 -21.78 -0.22 -11.47
C LYS A 118 -21.00 0.66 -10.47
N GLN A 119 -21.21 0.47 -9.17
CA GLN A 119 -20.48 1.18 -8.11
C GLN A 119 -19.22 0.43 -7.65
N ASN A 120 -19.11 -0.86 -7.96
CA ASN A 120 -17.98 -1.70 -7.59
C ASN A 120 -17.06 -1.80 -8.81
N VAL A 121 -16.28 -0.75 -9.06
CA VAL A 121 -15.41 -0.71 -10.23
C VAL A 121 -13.99 -1.11 -9.83
N LYS A 122 -13.53 -2.27 -10.32
CA LYS A 122 -12.12 -2.68 -10.20
C LYS A 122 -11.35 -2.03 -11.32
N CYS A 123 -10.20 -1.49 -10.99
CA CYS A 123 -9.26 -0.90 -11.94
C CYS A 123 -7.88 -1.50 -11.71
N LYS A 124 -7.10 -1.70 -12.78
CA LYS A 124 -5.85 -2.46 -12.73
C LYS A 124 -4.81 -1.83 -11.82
N ILE A 125 -4.57 -0.53 -11.96
CA ILE A 125 -3.58 0.21 -11.15
C ILE A 125 -4.06 0.26 -9.69
N LEU A 126 -5.34 0.55 -9.44
CA LEU A 126 -5.88 0.58 -8.06
C LEU A 126 -5.80 -0.78 -7.36
N THR A 127 -5.99 -1.87 -8.12
CA THR A 127 -5.84 -3.25 -7.63
C THR A 127 -4.38 -3.53 -7.28
N ALA A 128 -3.43 -3.18 -8.17
CA ALA A 128 -2.00 -3.35 -7.93
C ALA A 128 -1.50 -2.53 -6.73
N LEU A 129 -2.09 -1.36 -6.49
CA LEU A 129 -1.81 -0.54 -5.31
C LEU A 129 -2.50 -1.04 -4.04
N ASN A 130 -3.37 -2.05 -4.12
CA ASN A 130 -4.23 -2.49 -3.02
C ASN A 130 -5.01 -1.31 -2.39
N LEU A 131 -5.83 -0.66 -3.20
CA LEU A 131 -6.72 0.46 -2.82
C LEU A 131 -8.22 0.12 -2.98
N GLY A 132 -8.54 -1.14 -3.27
CA GLY A 132 -9.91 -1.60 -3.44
C GLY A 132 -10.59 -1.07 -4.71
N TYR A 133 -11.91 -0.93 -4.65
CA TYR A 133 -12.72 -0.42 -5.77
C TYR A 133 -12.54 1.09 -5.95
N GLN A 134 -12.57 1.55 -7.19
CA GLN A 134 -12.52 2.97 -7.53
C GLN A 134 -13.66 3.73 -6.87
N CYS A 135 -13.34 4.87 -6.25
CA CYS A 135 -14.30 5.72 -5.53
C CYS A 135 -15.00 5.06 -4.33
N SER A 136 -14.55 3.88 -3.87
CA SER A 136 -15.00 3.30 -2.60
C SER A 136 -14.58 4.17 -1.42
N GLU A 137 -15.28 4.06 -0.28
CA GLU A 137 -14.92 4.79 0.94
C GLU A 137 -13.52 4.43 1.44
N GLU A 138 -13.07 3.18 1.26
CA GLU A 138 -11.70 2.76 1.54
C GLU A 138 -10.69 3.56 0.70
N SER A 139 -10.86 3.55 -0.63
CA SER A 139 -9.98 4.28 -1.56
C SER A 139 -9.98 5.78 -1.27
N LYS A 140 -11.16 6.38 -1.04
CA LYS A 140 -11.32 7.81 -0.76
C LYS A 140 -10.69 8.18 0.56
N SER A 141 -10.89 7.38 1.61
CA SER A 141 -10.32 7.64 2.93
C SER A 141 -8.80 7.59 2.92
N TYR A 142 -8.23 6.58 2.24
CA TYR A 142 -6.79 6.49 2.04
C TYR A 142 -6.24 7.75 1.34
N LEU A 143 -6.84 8.13 0.21
CA LEU A 143 -6.37 9.28 -0.57
C LEU A 143 -6.56 10.60 0.19
N LYS A 144 -7.71 10.81 0.84
CA LYS A 144 -7.96 12.01 1.64
C LYS A 144 -6.99 12.14 2.81
N ASN A 145 -6.57 11.03 3.43
CA ASN A 145 -5.59 11.10 4.51
C ASN A 145 -4.25 11.67 4.01
N TRP A 146 -3.77 11.22 2.85
CA TRP A 146 -2.53 11.73 2.26
C TRP A 146 -2.65 13.16 1.75
N PHE A 147 -3.76 13.50 1.09
CA PHE A 147 -3.98 14.82 0.48
C PHE A 147 -4.72 15.82 1.38
N ARG A 148 -4.78 15.58 2.70
CA ARG A 148 -5.66 16.31 3.63
C ARG A 148 -5.51 17.83 3.63
N ASP A 149 -4.34 18.33 3.28
CA ASP A 149 -4.06 19.78 3.23
C ASP A 149 -4.23 20.39 1.82
N ASP A 150 -4.55 19.57 0.81
CA ASP A 150 -4.85 19.99 -0.56
C ASP A 150 -6.36 19.96 -0.80
N ALA A 151 -7.04 21.05 -0.44
CA ALA A 151 -8.50 21.16 -0.52
C ALA A 151 -9.05 20.92 -1.94
N VAL A 152 -8.26 21.23 -2.98
CA VAL A 152 -8.67 21.03 -4.37
C VAL A 152 -8.69 19.54 -4.69
N ILE A 153 -7.63 18.81 -4.34
CA ILE A 153 -7.58 17.35 -4.53
C ILE A 153 -8.61 16.65 -3.64
N VAL A 154 -8.76 17.04 -2.37
CA VAL A 154 -9.77 16.45 -1.48
C VAL A 154 -11.17 16.58 -2.08
N LYS A 155 -11.52 17.76 -2.60
CA LYS A 155 -12.80 17.97 -3.28
C LYS A 155 -12.95 17.10 -4.52
N GLN A 156 -11.89 16.84 -5.27
CA GLN A 156 -11.93 15.93 -6.41
C GLN A 156 -12.13 14.47 -5.98
N ILE A 157 -11.48 14.04 -4.89
CA ILE A 157 -11.66 12.70 -4.31
C ILE A 157 -13.10 12.51 -3.82
N ASP A 158 -13.69 13.51 -3.15
CA ASP A 158 -15.08 13.44 -2.70
C ASP A 158 -16.06 13.34 -3.88
N ASN A 159 -15.76 14.04 -4.98
CA ASN A 159 -16.54 14.02 -6.22
C ASN A 159 -16.17 12.87 -7.18
N CYS A 160 -15.39 11.89 -6.73
CA CYS A 160 -14.98 10.74 -7.54
C CYS A 160 -16.20 10.02 -8.12
N LYS A 161 -16.15 9.75 -9.43
CA LYS A 161 -17.17 8.98 -10.15
C LYS A 161 -16.52 7.73 -10.74
N PRO A 162 -17.14 6.54 -10.62
CA PRO A 162 -16.60 5.34 -11.23
C PRO A 162 -16.40 5.51 -12.73
N THR A 163 -15.20 5.19 -13.20
CA THR A 163 -14.79 5.24 -14.60
C THR A 163 -15.27 3.96 -15.27
N LEU A 164 -16.50 4.01 -15.76
CA LEU A 164 -17.07 2.97 -16.62
C LEU A 164 -16.89 3.36 -18.10
N PRO A 165 -16.91 2.39 -19.02
CA PRO A 165 -16.78 2.68 -20.43
C PRO A 165 -17.80 3.70 -20.91
N SER A 166 -17.35 4.68 -21.69
CA SER A 166 -18.16 5.79 -22.19
C SER A 166 -17.74 6.20 -23.59
N THR A 167 -18.52 7.07 -24.24
CA THR A 167 -18.19 7.53 -25.61
C THR A 167 -16.81 8.18 -25.72
N ILE A 168 -16.38 8.88 -24.68
CA ILE A 168 -15.06 9.53 -24.62
C ILE A 168 -14.34 9.04 -23.37
N GLU A 169 -13.26 8.30 -23.57
CA GLU A 169 -12.47 7.74 -22.48
C GLU A 169 -11.07 8.32 -22.46
N LYS A 170 -10.51 8.46 -21.26
CA LYS A 170 -9.09 8.72 -21.09
C LYS A 170 -8.46 7.51 -20.44
N THR A 171 -7.33 7.07 -20.99
CA THR A 171 -6.56 5.98 -20.41
C THR A 171 -5.07 6.28 -20.40
N PHE A 172 -4.32 5.61 -19.52
CA PHE A 172 -2.87 5.71 -19.49
C PHE A 172 -2.26 5.06 -20.73
N ASP A 173 -1.16 5.65 -21.21
CA ASP A 173 -0.27 5.10 -22.23
C ASP A 173 1.10 4.78 -21.62
N GLU A 174 1.66 5.73 -20.89
CA GLU A 174 2.94 5.60 -20.19
C GLU A 174 2.91 6.42 -18.89
N VAL A 175 3.46 5.87 -17.82
CA VAL A 175 3.76 6.63 -16.59
C VAL A 175 5.21 6.41 -16.24
N LYS A 176 5.93 7.51 -16.01
CA LYS A 176 7.23 7.52 -15.37
C LYS A 176 7.17 8.32 -14.09
N ILE A 177 7.90 7.86 -13.09
CA ILE A 177 7.91 8.47 -11.76
C ILE A 177 9.33 8.52 -11.20
N SER A 178 9.60 9.54 -10.39
CA SER A 178 10.84 9.71 -9.65
C SER A 178 10.52 10.41 -8.34
N THR A 179 11.29 10.11 -7.30
CA THR A 179 11.09 10.67 -5.97
C THR A 179 12.43 11.19 -5.48
N ALA A 180 12.55 12.51 -5.30
CA ALA A 180 13.80 13.15 -4.90
C ALA A 180 13.50 14.43 -4.12
N ASP A 181 14.29 14.72 -3.08
CA ASP A 181 14.19 15.95 -2.31
C ASP A 181 12.75 16.28 -1.83
N ASN A 182 12.08 15.27 -1.27
CA ASN A 182 10.68 15.35 -0.84
C ASN A 182 9.69 15.74 -1.96
N LYS A 183 10.04 15.50 -3.22
CA LYS A 183 9.18 15.71 -4.37
C LYS A 183 8.96 14.42 -5.12
N ILE A 184 7.73 14.21 -5.57
CA ILE A 184 7.39 13.16 -6.52
C ILE A 184 7.15 13.84 -7.86
N ASN A 185 7.96 13.49 -8.86
CA ASN A 185 7.78 13.95 -10.23
C ASN A 185 7.18 12.82 -11.05
N VAL A 186 6.08 13.11 -11.73
CA VAL A 186 5.36 12.18 -12.61
C VAL A 186 5.36 12.75 -14.02
N GLU A 187 5.85 11.96 -14.98
CA GLU A 187 5.59 12.17 -16.39
C GLU A 187 4.56 11.17 -16.87
N LEU A 188 3.48 11.68 -17.45
CA LEU A 188 2.33 10.88 -17.86
C LEU A 188 2.07 11.13 -19.35
N LYS A 189 1.91 10.04 -20.11
CA LYS A 189 1.29 10.05 -21.44
C LYS A 189 -0.02 9.28 -21.39
N GLY A 190 -1.03 9.80 -22.05
CA GLY A 190 -2.35 9.19 -22.08
C GLY A 190 -2.97 9.24 -23.46
N LEU A 191 -3.98 8.39 -23.63
CA LEU A 191 -4.84 8.36 -24.81
C LEU A 191 -6.19 8.92 -24.44
N LYS A 192 -6.78 9.70 -25.35
CA LYS A 192 -8.19 10.05 -25.35
C LYS A 192 -8.85 9.31 -26.50
N LEU A 193 -9.70 8.36 -26.17
CA LEU A 193 -10.43 7.53 -27.12
C LEU A 193 -11.81 8.16 -27.33
N ASN A 194 -12.19 8.43 -28.57
CA ASN A 194 -13.56 8.78 -28.94
C ASN A 194 -14.15 7.61 -29.71
N ILE A 195 -14.93 6.78 -29.02
CA ILE A 195 -15.52 5.55 -29.58
C ILE A 195 -16.51 5.90 -30.70
N LYS A 196 -17.28 6.98 -30.55
CA LYS A 196 -18.27 7.40 -31.54
C LYS A 196 -17.63 7.86 -32.85
N GLU A 197 -16.52 8.58 -32.75
CA GLU A 197 -15.79 9.11 -33.93
C GLU A 197 -14.67 8.16 -34.40
N ASN A 198 -14.48 7.03 -33.73
CA ASN A 198 -13.38 6.11 -33.96
C ASN A 198 -12.01 6.82 -34.06
N SER A 199 -11.76 7.74 -33.11
CA SER A 199 -10.56 8.57 -33.12
C SER A 199 -9.81 8.45 -31.79
N VAL A 200 -8.49 8.59 -31.88
CA VAL A 200 -7.58 8.57 -30.74
C VAL A 200 -6.70 9.80 -30.79
N SER A 201 -6.67 10.58 -29.71
CA SER A 201 -5.69 11.66 -29.55
C SER A 201 -4.79 11.37 -28.36
N LYS A 202 -3.54 11.80 -28.44
CA LYS A 202 -2.57 11.68 -27.35
C LYS A 202 -2.56 12.96 -26.52
N TRP A 203 -2.14 12.82 -25.28
CA TRP A 203 -1.87 13.95 -24.40
C TRP A 203 -0.76 13.57 -23.44
N SER A 204 0.00 14.55 -22.98
CA SER A 204 1.01 14.34 -21.97
C SER A 204 1.02 15.43 -20.90
N GLU A 205 1.42 15.04 -19.68
CA GLU A 205 1.47 15.91 -18.51
C GLU A 205 2.76 15.68 -17.73
N SER A 206 3.30 16.76 -17.15
CA SER A 206 4.33 16.73 -16.11
C SER A 206 3.71 17.23 -14.82
N ILE A 207 3.79 16.43 -13.77
CA ILE A 207 3.13 16.69 -12.49
C ILE A 207 4.16 16.59 -11.37
N VAL A 208 4.16 17.59 -10.48
CA VAL A 208 5.05 17.64 -9.33
C VAL A 208 4.21 17.70 -8.07
N PHE A 209 4.50 16.80 -7.14
CA PHE A 209 3.92 16.80 -5.80
C PHE A 209 5.00 17.05 -4.76
N ASN A 210 4.65 17.74 -3.68
CA ASN A 210 5.48 17.84 -2.50
C ASN A 210 5.06 16.76 -1.49
N VAL A 211 6.02 16.21 -0.78
CA VAL A 211 5.83 15.25 0.30
C VAL A 211 6.28 15.91 1.61
N ASP A 212 5.42 15.90 2.62
CA ASP A 212 5.73 16.41 3.95
C ASP A 212 5.33 15.37 4.98
N GLY A 213 6.29 14.53 5.39
CA GLY A 213 6.03 13.38 6.24
C GLY A 213 5.00 12.44 5.60
N ASP A 214 3.80 12.38 6.18
CA ASP A 214 2.66 11.57 5.75
C ASP A 214 1.62 12.38 4.94
N LYS A 215 2.03 13.51 4.35
CA LYS A 215 1.20 14.39 3.53
C LYS A 215 1.75 14.49 2.12
N VAL A 216 0.85 14.68 1.16
CA VAL A 216 1.16 15.01 -0.22
C VAL A 216 0.31 16.21 -0.66
N SER A 217 0.90 17.13 -1.41
CA SER A 217 0.20 18.26 -2.04
C SER A 217 0.64 18.47 -3.48
N LEU A 218 -0.27 18.91 -4.34
CA LEU A 218 0.07 19.24 -5.72
C LEU A 218 0.82 20.57 -5.77
N VAL A 219 2.02 20.54 -6.33
CA VAL A 219 2.83 21.75 -6.56
C VAL A 219 2.57 22.31 -7.96
N GLU A 220 2.61 21.42 -8.95
CA GLU A 220 2.51 21.83 -10.35
C GLU A 220 1.89 20.73 -11.21
N ARG A 221 1.09 21.13 -12.20
CA ARG A 221 0.58 20.25 -13.25
C ARG A 221 0.61 20.97 -14.59
N LYS A 222 1.55 20.59 -15.44
CA LYS A 222 1.74 21.17 -16.78
C LYS A 222 1.26 20.19 -17.84
N LYS A 223 0.33 20.63 -18.69
CA LYS A 223 0.02 19.93 -19.94
C LYS A 223 1.08 20.24 -20.96
N LYS A 224 1.60 19.20 -21.60
CA LYS A 224 2.42 19.32 -22.80
C LYS A 224 1.45 19.12 -23.98
N ASN A 225 1.44 20.07 -24.90
CA ASN A 225 0.71 19.89 -26.16
C ASN A 225 1.57 18.93 -27.00
N ASP A 226 1.01 17.76 -27.31
CA ASP A 226 1.59 16.81 -28.27
C ASP A 226 1.30 17.27 -29.70
#